data_AF-A0A535CBA4-F1
#
_entry.id   AF-A0A535CBA4-F1
#
_cell.length_a   1.000
_cell.length_b   1.000
_cell.length_c   1.000
_cell.angle_alpha   90.00
_cell.angle_beta   90.00
_cell.angle_gamma   90.00
#
_symmetry.space_group_name_H-M   'P 1'
#
loop_
_entity.id
_entity.type
_entity.pdbx_description
1 polymer ?
#
loop_
_entity_poly.entity_id
_entity_poly.type
_entity_poly.pdbx_seq_one_letter_code
_entity_poly.pdbx_strand_id
1 'polypeptide(L)'
;MTLRASDHEGMLRAAFRDAHGARLNGFALLVTLGDEALAASLAADALDTGARHADTLRHPERAAAWLRGRVLRNVPRRTSRRAGPSEDERRTTLAALGVDGATFDVLERFNVRQRAALVAGEVEGLAPLDLELVLGSSAGSVRRRLSDTRRLFLGRRAAAAERTVAPHPGTLEQRIRTIVDQALTRSAR
;
A
#
# COMPACT_ATOMS: atom_id res chain seq x y z
N MET A 1 13.34 -14.90 43.53
CA MET A 1 14.09 -13.72 43.05
C MET A 1 14.10 -13.71 41.52
N THR A 2 12.92 -13.63 40.89
CA THR A 2 12.67 -13.87 39.44
C THR A 2 11.95 -12.71 38.73
N LEU A 3 11.62 -11.64 39.46
CA LEU A 3 10.89 -10.47 38.94
C LEU A 3 11.72 -9.66 37.92
N ARG A 4 13.05 -9.59 38.05
CA ARG A 4 13.88 -8.72 37.18
C ARG A 4 14.01 -9.18 35.72
N ALA A 5 13.96 -10.49 35.44
CA ALA A 5 14.11 -11.00 34.08
C ALA A 5 12.82 -10.84 33.26
N SER A 6 11.66 -11.02 33.91
CA SER A 6 10.35 -10.85 33.28
C SER A 6 10.04 -9.37 33.00
N ASP A 7 10.44 -8.47 33.89
CA ASP A 7 10.31 -7.01 33.67
C ASP A 7 11.18 -6.55 32.49
N HIS A 8 12.41 -7.04 32.39
CA HIS A 8 13.31 -6.70 31.28
C HIS A 8 12.78 -7.19 29.93
N GLU A 9 12.28 -8.44 29.89
CA GLU A 9 11.66 -9.00 28.68
C GLU A 9 10.39 -8.21 28.29
N GLY A 10 9.58 -7.81 29.26
CA GLY A 10 8.42 -6.93 29.03
C GLY A 10 8.80 -5.59 28.42
N MET A 11 9.85 -4.95 28.94
CA MET A 11 10.36 -3.67 28.41
C MET A 11 10.89 -3.79 26.98
N LEU A 12 11.65 -4.85 26.67
CA LEU A 12 12.17 -5.09 25.32
C LEU A 12 11.04 -5.28 24.30
N ARG A 13 9.99 -6.01 24.68
CA ARG A 13 8.82 -6.21 23.83
C ARG A 13 8.05 -4.92 23.58
N ALA A 14 7.92 -4.06 24.60
CA ALA A 14 7.29 -2.74 24.45
C ALA A 14 8.10 -1.84 23.50
N ALA A 15 9.41 -1.72 23.73
CA ALA A 15 10.30 -0.94 22.87
C ALA A 15 10.30 -1.44 21.41
N PHE A 16 10.24 -2.76 21.20
CA PHE A 16 10.12 -3.35 19.87
C PHE A 16 8.80 -2.96 19.17
N ARG A 17 7.68 -2.98 19.91
CA ARG A 17 6.38 -2.55 19.39
C ARG A 17 6.37 -1.06 19.05
N ASP A 18 6.95 -0.23 19.90
CA ASP A 18 7.02 1.22 19.67
C ASP A 18 7.87 1.55 18.44
N ALA A 19 9.00 0.86 18.27
CA ALA A 19 9.90 1.07 17.14
C ALA A 19 9.30 0.66 15.78
N HIS A 20 8.45 -0.38 15.75
CA HIS A 20 7.99 -0.98 14.49
C HIS A 20 6.50 -0.83 14.21
N GLY A 21 5.67 -0.56 15.23
CA GLY A 21 4.22 -0.71 15.16
C GLY A 21 3.56 0.20 14.13
N ALA A 22 3.79 1.51 14.21
CA ALA A 22 3.14 2.47 13.31
C ALA A 22 3.50 2.22 11.83
N ARG A 23 4.79 2.00 11.53
CA ARG A 23 5.26 1.73 10.16
C ARG A 23 4.73 0.39 9.65
N LEU A 24 4.70 -0.65 10.49
CA LEU A 24 4.18 -1.95 10.09
C LEU A 24 2.67 -1.89 9.81
N ASN A 25 1.91 -1.14 10.60
CA ASN A 25 0.48 -0.94 10.36
C ASN A 25 0.24 -0.21 9.03
N GLY A 26 0.99 0.86 8.75
CA GLY A 26 0.92 1.55 7.45
C GLY A 26 1.23 0.63 6.27
N PHE A 27 2.28 -0.20 6.39
CA PHE A 27 2.59 -1.23 5.39
C PHE A 27 1.42 -2.23 5.22
N ALA A 28 0.87 -2.73 6.33
CA ALA A 28 -0.25 -3.68 6.29
C ALA A 28 -1.49 -3.06 5.63
N LEU A 29 -1.82 -1.80 5.92
CA LEU A 29 -2.92 -1.06 5.29
C LEU A 29 -2.73 -0.95 3.77
N LEU A 30 -1.53 -0.58 3.31
CA LEU A 30 -1.25 -0.46 1.88
C LEU A 30 -1.33 -1.82 1.18
N VAL A 31 -0.83 -2.89 1.80
CA VAL A 31 -0.83 -4.24 1.21
C VAL A 31 -2.24 -4.85 1.19
N THR A 32 -3.05 -4.58 2.20
CA THR A 32 -4.47 -5.01 2.29
C THR A 32 -5.43 -4.07 1.59
N LEU A 33 -4.94 -2.96 1.03
CA LEU A 33 -5.72 -1.97 0.30
C LEU A 33 -6.79 -1.29 1.18
N GLY A 34 -6.39 -0.87 2.38
CA GLY A 34 -7.24 -0.10 3.30
C GLY A 34 -8.19 -0.94 4.16
N ASP A 35 -8.06 -2.26 4.17
CA ASP A 35 -8.80 -3.11 5.11
C ASP A 35 -8.19 -3.00 6.50
N GLU A 36 -8.71 -2.06 7.31
CA GLU A 36 -8.16 -1.70 8.61
C GLU A 36 -8.18 -2.86 9.62
N ALA A 37 -9.30 -3.59 9.69
CA ALA A 37 -9.43 -4.72 10.61
C ALA A 37 -8.43 -5.83 10.27
N LEU A 38 -8.29 -6.16 8.98
CA LEU A 38 -7.32 -7.14 8.52
C LEU A 38 -5.88 -6.65 8.72
N ALA A 39 -5.59 -5.39 8.39
CA ALA A 39 -4.26 -4.80 8.56
C ALA A 39 -3.81 -4.81 10.03
N ALA A 40 -4.68 -4.37 10.94
CA ALA A 40 -4.42 -4.36 12.37
C ALA A 40 -4.17 -5.78 12.90
N SER A 41 -5.00 -6.75 12.50
CA SER A 41 -4.81 -8.16 12.87
C SER A 41 -3.47 -8.72 12.40
N LEU A 42 -3.10 -8.47 11.14
CA LEU A 42 -1.83 -8.93 10.57
C LEU A 42 -0.61 -8.26 11.23
N ALA A 43 -0.69 -6.96 11.48
CA ALA A 43 0.37 -6.21 12.14
C ALA A 43 0.55 -6.67 13.60
N ALA A 44 -0.55 -6.89 14.33
CA ALA A 44 -0.52 -7.42 15.68
C ALA A 44 0.12 -8.81 15.76
N ASP A 45 -0.29 -9.78 14.92
CA ASP A 45 0.35 -11.10 14.88
C ASP A 45 1.85 -11.03 14.58
N ALA A 46 2.23 -10.17 13.63
CA ALA A 46 3.62 -9.99 13.25
C ALA A 46 4.44 -9.39 14.41
N LEU A 47 3.92 -8.38 15.12
CA LEU A 47 4.58 -7.78 16.28
C LEU A 47 4.67 -8.75 17.45
N ASP A 48 3.59 -9.47 17.78
CA ASP A 48 3.59 -10.45 18.87
C ASP A 48 4.57 -11.59 18.62
N THR A 49 4.71 -11.99 17.36
CA THR A 49 5.72 -13.00 17.00
C THR A 49 7.12 -12.41 16.98
N GLY A 50 7.31 -11.21 16.43
CA GLY A 50 8.60 -10.54 16.38
C GLY A 50 9.16 -10.24 17.77
N ALA A 51 8.30 -9.80 18.69
CA ALA A 51 8.64 -9.50 20.07
C ALA A 51 9.10 -10.74 20.84
N ARG A 52 8.57 -11.93 20.52
CA ARG A 52 9.05 -13.23 21.03
C ARG A 52 10.43 -13.63 20.51
N HIS A 53 10.90 -13.02 19.42
CA HIS A 53 12.17 -13.30 18.77
C HIS A 53 13.11 -12.07 18.76
N ALA A 54 12.83 -11.06 19.60
CA ALA A 54 13.53 -9.78 19.57
C ALA A 54 15.06 -9.93 19.70
N ASP A 55 15.52 -10.91 20.49
CA ASP A 55 16.95 -11.20 20.67
C ASP A 55 17.67 -11.71 19.41
N THR A 56 16.92 -12.27 18.45
CA THR A 56 17.44 -12.75 17.16
C THR A 56 17.29 -11.71 16.06
N LEU A 57 16.40 -10.73 16.25
CA LEU A 57 16.11 -9.62 15.32
C LEU A 57 16.82 -8.33 15.76
N ARG A 58 18.10 -8.41 16.11
CA ARG A 58 18.87 -7.26 16.64
C ARG A 58 19.11 -6.14 15.63
N HIS A 59 19.07 -6.46 14.34
CA HIS A 59 19.24 -5.47 13.27
C HIS A 59 17.88 -4.87 12.91
N PRO A 60 17.66 -3.56 13.13
CA PRO A 60 16.34 -2.94 12.99
C PRO A 60 15.78 -3.03 11.57
N GLU A 61 16.64 -2.98 10.54
CA GLU A 61 16.26 -3.11 9.13
C GLU A 61 15.80 -4.54 8.81
N ARG A 62 16.56 -5.54 9.28
CA ARG A 62 16.19 -6.95 9.11
C ARG A 62 14.94 -7.31 9.90
N ALA A 63 14.78 -6.76 11.10
CA ALA A 63 13.56 -6.89 11.89
C ALA A 63 12.36 -6.33 11.13
N ALA A 64 12.50 -5.11 10.59
CA ALA A 64 11.48 -4.48 9.77
C ALA A 64 11.09 -5.35 8.56
N ALA A 65 12.08 -5.83 7.81
CA ALA A 65 11.88 -6.70 6.65
C ALA A 65 11.23 -8.05 7.02
N TRP A 66 11.65 -8.66 8.12
CA TRP A 66 11.06 -9.90 8.62
C TRP A 66 9.57 -9.71 8.97
N LEU A 67 9.22 -8.62 9.65
CA LEU A 67 7.85 -8.29 10.02
C LEU A 67 6.96 -8.11 8.79
N ARG A 68 7.45 -7.39 7.77
CA ARG A 68 6.74 -7.17 6.50
C ARG A 68 6.55 -8.46 5.73
N GLY A 69 7.57 -9.32 5.70
CA GLY A 69 7.46 -10.66 5.15
C GLY A 69 6.42 -11.51 5.88
N ARG A 70 6.31 -11.38 7.21
CA ARG A 70 5.29 -12.08 7.99
C ARG A 70 3.89 -11.59 7.68
N VAL A 71 3.66 -10.27 7.65
CA VAL A 71 2.38 -9.70 7.20
C VAL A 71 2.02 -10.26 5.82
N LEU A 72 2.93 -10.16 4.84
CA LEU A 72 2.69 -10.61 3.47
C LEU A 72 2.34 -12.10 3.36
N ARG A 73 3.01 -12.97 4.14
CA ARG A 73 2.73 -14.42 4.15
C ARG A 73 1.34 -14.74 4.68
N ASN A 74 0.84 -13.94 5.62
CA ASN A 74 -0.45 -14.16 6.29
C ASN A 74 -1.62 -13.43 5.62
N VAL A 75 -1.37 -12.59 4.60
CA VAL A 75 -2.48 -12.00 3.82
C VAL A 75 -3.26 -13.12 3.12
N PRO A 76 -4.59 -13.20 3.31
CA PRO A 76 -5.42 -14.18 2.62
C PRO A 76 -5.29 -14.07 1.09
N ARG A 77 -5.08 -15.20 0.42
CA ARG A 77 -4.98 -15.25 -1.06
C ARG A 77 -6.30 -14.94 -1.76
N ARG A 78 -7.42 -15.10 -1.05
CA ARG A 78 -8.77 -14.73 -1.48
C ARG A 78 -9.44 -14.02 -0.31
N THR A 79 -9.67 -12.72 -0.45
CA THR A 79 -10.58 -12.00 0.45
C THR A 79 -11.99 -12.40 0.09
N SER A 80 -12.73 -12.97 1.05
CA SER A 80 -14.16 -13.21 0.89
C SER A 80 -14.84 -11.85 0.74
N ARG A 81 -15.31 -11.53 -0.48
CA ARG A 81 -16.00 -10.25 -0.80
C ARG A 81 -17.24 -9.97 0.07
N ARG A 82 -17.71 -10.94 0.87
CA ARG A 82 -18.98 -10.84 1.62
C ARG A 82 -18.87 -10.19 3.00
N ALA A 83 -17.68 -9.89 3.52
CA ALA A 83 -17.52 -9.35 4.87
C ALA A 83 -16.40 -8.30 5.01
N GLY A 84 -15.86 -7.80 3.90
CA GLY A 84 -14.82 -6.76 3.94
C GLY A 84 -15.41 -5.35 3.97
N PRO A 85 -14.59 -4.34 4.31
CA PRO A 85 -15.01 -2.94 4.29
C PRO A 85 -15.42 -2.51 2.88
N SER A 86 -16.31 -1.53 2.83
CA SER A 86 -16.73 -0.87 1.59
C SER A 86 -15.54 -0.20 0.90
N GLU A 87 -15.69 0.11 -0.39
CA GLU A 87 -14.65 0.83 -1.11
C GLU A 87 -14.41 2.24 -0.53
N ASP A 88 -15.46 2.93 -0.12
CA ASP A 88 -15.36 4.28 0.46
C ASP A 88 -14.61 4.27 1.80
N GLU A 89 -14.86 3.26 2.64
CA GLU A 89 -14.09 3.05 3.87
C GLU A 89 -12.61 2.80 3.54
N ARG A 90 -12.31 1.87 2.60
CA ARG A 90 -10.93 1.59 2.18
C ARG A 90 -10.22 2.83 1.64
N ARG A 91 -10.91 3.65 0.84
CA ARG A 91 -10.40 4.92 0.29
C ARG A 91 -10.13 5.92 1.42
N THR A 92 -11.06 6.06 2.36
CA THR A 92 -10.93 6.97 3.51
C THR A 92 -9.73 6.58 4.39
N THR A 93 -9.59 5.29 4.70
CA THR A 93 -8.46 4.77 5.49
C THR A 93 -7.12 5.02 4.80
N LEU A 94 -7.02 4.81 3.49
CA LEU A 94 -5.78 5.08 2.76
C LEU A 94 -5.54 6.58 2.53
N ALA A 95 -6.58 7.40 2.42
CA ALA A 95 -6.46 8.85 2.34
C ALA A 95 -5.84 9.44 3.63
N ALA A 96 -6.12 8.84 4.80
CA ALA A 96 -5.46 9.20 6.05
C ALA A 96 -3.94 8.94 6.04
N LEU A 97 -3.45 8.07 5.15
CA LEU A 97 -2.02 7.85 4.88
C LEU A 97 -1.48 8.73 3.74
N GLY A 98 -2.27 9.67 3.20
CA GLY A 98 -1.91 10.53 2.08
C GLY A 98 -2.05 9.88 0.71
N VAL A 99 -2.74 8.73 0.60
CA VAL A 99 -3.00 8.07 -0.69
C VAL A 99 -4.18 8.77 -1.38
N ASP A 100 -3.90 9.45 -2.48
CA ASP A 100 -4.95 10.05 -3.31
C ASP A 100 -5.78 8.99 -4.08
N GLY A 101 -6.94 9.41 -4.60
CA GLY A 101 -7.85 8.52 -5.32
C GLY A 101 -7.21 7.86 -6.56
N ALA A 102 -6.37 8.59 -7.29
CA ALA A 102 -5.66 8.05 -8.45
C ALA A 102 -4.65 6.96 -8.05
N THR A 103 -3.96 7.11 -6.92
CA THR A 103 -3.05 6.11 -6.37
C THR A 103 -3.82 4.89 -5.91
N PHE A 104 -4.94 5.10 -5.21
CA PHE A 104 -5.83 4.03 -4.79
C PHE A 104 -6.24 3.16 -5.98
N ASP A 105 -6.72 3.77 -7.07
CA ASP A 105 -7.16 3.06 -8.28
C ASP A 105 -6.02 2.24 -8.92
N VAL A 106 -4.78 2.73 -8.84
CA VAL A 106 -3.61 1.99 -9.34
C VAL A 106 -3.26 0.82 -8.41
N LEU A 107 -3.25 1.04 -7.10
CA LEU A 107 -2.97 0.02 -6.08
C LEU A 107 -4.02 -1.11 -6.08
N GLU A 108 -5.28 -0.78 -6.36
CA GLU A 108 -6.36 -1.76 -6.45
C GLU A 108 -6.13 -2.77 -7.59
N ARG A 109 -5.57 -2.30 -8.70
CA ARG A 109 -5.23 -3.15 -9.85
C ARG A 109 -3.93 -3.95 -9.66
N PHE A 110 -3.24 -3.79 -8.54
CA PHE A 110 -2.07 -4.60 -8.20
C PHE A 110 -2.49 -5.79 -7.35
N ASN A 111 -1.78 -6.91 -7.48
CA ASN A 111 -1.91 -7.98 -6.50
C ASN A 111 -1.15 -7.62 -5.22
N VAL A 112 -1.41 -8.36 -4.14
CA VAL A 112 -0.80 -8.17 -2.81
C VAL A 112 0.73 -8.10 -2.89
N ARG A 113 1.37 -8.97 -3.69
CA ARG A 113 2.84 -9.00 -3.82
C ARG A 113 3.39 -7.80 -4.59
N GLN A 114 2.66 -7.29 -5.58
CA GLN A 114 3.03 -6.06 -6.29
C GLN A 114 2.92 -4.85 -5.36
N ARG A 115 1.84 -4.73 -4.58
CA ARG A 115 1.72 -3.69 -3.57
C ARG A 115 2.86 -3.77 -2.55
N ALA A 116 3.14 -4.95 -2.01
CA ALA A 116 4.24 -5.15 -1.07
C ALA A 116 5.61 -4.78 -1.66
N ALA A 117 5.89 -5.16 -2.90
CA ALA A 117 7.14 -4.81 -3.57
C ALA A 117 7.27 -3.29 -3.74
N LEU A 118 6.21 -2.62 -4.19
CA LEU A 118 6.20 -1.16 -4.37
C LEU A 118 6.40 -0.43 -3.04
N VAL A 119 5.64 -0.81 -2.00
CA VAL A 119 5.69 -0.13 -0.70
C VAL A 119 7.04 -0.36 -0.02
N ALA A 120 7.47 -1.62 0.10
CA ALA A 120 8.74 -1.93 0.76
C ALA A 120 9.95 -1.35 0.00
N GLY A 121 9.91 -1.34 -1.33
CA GLY A 121 11.02 -0.89 -2.17
C GLY A 121 11.07 0.62 -2.38
N GLU A 122 9.95 1.26 -2.73
CA GLU A 122 9.92 2.68 -3.12
C GLU A 122 9.47 3.61 -1.98
N VAL A 123 8.57 3.15 -1.10
CA VAL A 123 8.07 4.00 0.01
C VAL A 123 8.96 3.88 1.24
N GLU A 124 9.36 2.65 1.59
CA GLU A 124 10.18 2.39 2.77
C GLU A 124 11.69 2.33 2.46
N GLY A 125 12.07 2.24 1.18
CA GLY A 125 13.47 2.27 0.75
C GLY A 125 14.30 1.07 1.21
N LEU A 126 13.69 -0.11 1.41
CA LEU A 126 14.42 -1.28 1.89
C LEU A 126 15.49 -1.73 0.89
N ALA A 127 16.63 -2.17 1.42
CA ALA A 127 17.72 -2.68 0.60
C ALA A 127 17.29 -3.97 -0.15
N PRO A 128 17.92 -4.29 -1.30
CA PRO A 128 17.57 -5.48 -2.07
C PRO A 128 17.55 -6.78 -1.26
N LEU A 129 18.52 -6.97 -0.37
CA LEU A 129 18.61 -8.16 0.50
C LEU A 129 17.42 -8.26 1.47
N ASP A 130 16.95 -7.13 2.00
CA ASP A 130 15.80 -7.08 2.89
C ASP A 130 14.50 -7.33 2.12
N LEU A 131 14.41 -6.84 0.88
CA LEU A 131 13.28 -7.14 0.00
C LEU A 131 13.18 -8.63 -0.36
N GLU A 132 14.29 -9.36 -0.41
CA GLU A 132 14.27 -10.83 -0.55
C GLU A 132 13.57 -11.50 0.63
N LEU A 133 13.83 -11.01 1.85
CA LEU A 133 13.19 -11.49 3.07
C LEU A 133 11.68 -11.16 3.09
N VAL A 134 11.30 -9.97 2.62
CA VAL A 134 9.89 -9.56 2.53
C VAL A 134 9.14 -10.43 1.51
N LEU A 135 9.67 -10.53 0.29
CA LEU A 135 8.97 -11.14 -0.83
C LEU A 135 9.14 -12.67 -0.92
N GLY A 136 10.11 -13.24 -0.18
CA GLY A 136 10.45 -14.65 -0.20
C GLY A 136 10.91 -15.08 -1.60
N SER A 137 11.82 -14.32 -2.21
CA SER A 137 12.31 -14.54 -3.58
C SER A 137 13.76 -14.07 -3.70
N SER A 138 14.50 -14.55 -4.70
CA SER A 138 15.91 -14.20 -4.88
C SER A 138 16.12 -12.74 -5.30
N ALA A 139 17.32 -12.21 -5.03
CA ALA A 139 17.74 -10.83 -5.36
C ALA A 139 17.41 -10.41 -6.79
N GLY A 140 17.66 -11.30 -7.76
CA GLY A 140 17.42 -11.04 -9.17
C GLY A 140 15.93 -10.94 -9.49
N SER A 141 15.12 -11.85 -8.94
CA SER A 141 13.67 -11.84 -9.10
C SER A 141 13.01 -10.64 -8.42
N VAL A 142 13.51 -10.25 -7.25
CA VAL A 142 13.06 -9.06 -6.51
C VAL A 142 13.32 -7.80 -7.31
N ARG A 143 14.56 -7.59 -7.79
CA ARG A 143 14.91 -6.42 -8.59
C ARG A 143 14.06 -6.29 -9.84
N ARG A 144 13.91 -7.39 -10.61
CA ARG A 144 13.04 -7.40 -11.80
C ARG A 144 11.60 -7.05 -11.44
N ARG A 145 11.04 -7.69 -10.40
CA ARG A 145 9.66 -7.44 -9.96
C ARG A 145 9.46 -5.99 -9.52
N LEU A 146 10.40 -5.42 -8.78
CA LEU A 146 10.32 -4.02 -8.35
C LEU A 146 10.33 -3.09 -9.56
N SER A 147 11.29 -3.24 -10.47
CA SER A 147 11.37 -2.45 -11.70
C SER A 147 10.10 -2.57 -12.56
N ASP A 148 9.58 -3.77 -12.75
CA ASP A 148 8.34 -4.00 -13.50
C ASP A 148 7.14 -3.36 -12.82
N THR A 149 7.02 -3.53 -11.50
CA THR A 149 5.91 -2.97 -10.72
C THR A 149 5.96 -1.43 -10.73
N ARG A 150 7.15 -0.84 -10.59
CA ARG A 150 7.36 0.61 -10.68
C ARG A 150 6.96 1.14 -12.05
N ARG A 151 7.42 0.49 -13.13
CA ARG A 151 7.06 0.86 -14.51
C ARG A 151 5.55 0.81 -14.72
N LEU A 152 4.88 -0.25 -14.25
CA LEU A 152 3.42 -0.37 -14.33
C LEU A 152 2.71 0.70 -13.52
N PHE A 153 3.22 1.04 -12.33
CA PHE A 153 2.64 2.07 -11.48
C PHE A 153 2.69 3.43 -12.16
N LEU A 154 3.87 3.84 -12.63
CA LEU A 154 4.09 5.11 -13.31
C LEU A 154 3.27 5.21 -14.60
N GLY A 155 3.26 4.17 -15.43
CA GLY A 155 2.46 4.15 -16.65
C GLY A 155 0.96 4.28 -16.39
N ARG A 156 0.44 3.62 -15.34
CA ARG A 156 -0.98 3.75 -14.96
C ARG A 156 -1.32 5.10 -14.35
N ARG A 157 -0.42 5.68 -13.53
CA ARG A 157 -0.56 7.03 -12.97
C ARG A 157 -0.58 8.08 -14.07
N ALA A 158 0.33 8.02 -15.05
CA ALA A 158 0.36 8.92 -16.19
C ALA A 158 -0.95 8.84 -17.00
N ALA A 159 -1.39 7.62 -17.35
CA ALA A 159 -2.65 7.41 -18.08
C ALA A 159 -3.90 7.83 -17.29
N ALA A 160 -3.84 7.90 -15.96
CA ALA A 160 -4.92 8.45 -15.13
C ALA A 160 -4.91 9.98 -15.18
N ALA A 161 -3.73 10.61 -15.08
CA ALA A 161 -3.57 12.06 -15.19
C ALA A 161 -4.03 12.60 -16.55
N GLU A 162 -3.68 11.92 -17.65
CA GLU A 162 -4.12 12.29 -19.01
C GLU A 162 -5.65 12.29 -19.15
N ARG A 163 -6.34 11.35 -18.49
CA ARG A 163 -7.81 11.29 -18.48
C ARG A 163 -8.47 12.41 -17.68
N THR A 164 -7.80 12.92 -16.66
CA THR A 164 -8.27 14.06 -15.86
C THR A 164 -8.01 15.40 -16.57
N VAL A 165 -6.93 15.49 -17.36
CA VAL A 165 -6.52 16.71 -18.08
C VAL A 165 -7.24 16.89 -19.41
N ALA A 166 -7.68 15.80 -20.07
CA ALA A 166 -8.48 15.91 -21.29
C ALA A 166 -9.85 16.56 -20.97
N PRO A 167 -10.11 17.82 -21.36
CA PRO A 167 -11.42 18.40 -21.21
C PRO A 167 -12.30 17.68 -22.23
N HIS A 168 -13.12 16.74 -21.76
CA HIS A 168 -14.30 16.41 -22.52
C HIS A 168 -15.16 17.67 -22.43
N PRO A 169 -15.42 18.38 -23.55
CA PRO A 169 -16.34 19.50 -23.50
C PRO A 169 -17.63 18.96 -22.93
N GLY A 170 -18.03 19.51 -21.78
CA GLY A 170 -19.22 19.04 -21.08
C GLY A 170 -20.41 19.06 -22.04
N THR A 171 -21.43 18.24 -21.79
CA THR A 171 -22.66 18.23 -22.59
C THR A 171 -23.25 19.63 -22.79
N LEU A 172 -23.03 20.53 -21.83
CA LEU A 172 -23.37 21.95 -21.92
C LEU A 172 -22.49 22.73 -22.92
N GLU A 173 -21.18 22.53 -22.90
CA GLU A 173 -20.23 23.21 -23.80
C GLU A 173 -20.40 22.73 -25.25
N GLN A 174 -20.68 21.44 -25.46
CA GLN A 174 -21.09 20.90 -26.76
C GLN A 174 -22.42 21.54 -27.23
N ARG A 175 -23.40 21.67 -26.32
CA ARG A 175 -24.67 22.35 -26.63
C ARG A 175 -24.46 23.82 -26.98
N ILE A 176 -23.61 24.54 -26.24
CA ILE A 176 -23.29 25.95 -26.49
C ILE A 176 -22.64 26.09 -27.86
N ARG A 177 -21.65 25.25 -28.21
CA ARG A 177 -21.05 25.26 -29.56
C ARG A 177 -22.08 24.98 -30.66
N THR A 178 -22.96 23.99 -30.46
CA THR A 178 -24.01 23.69 -31.45
C THR A 178 -24.96 24.89 -31.64
N ILE A 179 -25.34 25.57 -30.57
CA ILE A 179 -26.19 26.77 -30.64
C ILE A 179 -25.47 27.92 -31.36
N VAL A 180 -24.19 28.14 -31.05
CA VAL A 180 -23.37 29.18 -31.68
C VAL A 180 -23.20 28.91 -33.18
N ASP A 181 -22.89 27.68 -33.59
CA ASP A 181 -22.76 27.32 -35.00
C ASP A 181 -24.09 27.47 -35.77
N GLN A 182 -25.22 27.13 -35.14
CA GLN A 182 -26.55 27.31 -35.73
C GLN A 182 -26.95 28.79 -35.84
N ALA A 183 -26.53 29.63 -34.91
CA ALA A 183 -26.78 31.07 -34.96
C ALA A 183 -25.95 31.75 -36.07
N LEU A 184 -24.66 31.41 -36.16
CA LEU A 184 -23.75 31.95 -37.18
C LEU A 184 -24.14 31.54 -38.59
N THR A 185 -24.64 30.32 -38.79
CA THR A 185 -25.14 29.86 -40.10
C THR A 185 -26.50 30.43 -40.49
N ARG A 186 -27.33 30.87 -39.54
CA ARG A 186 -28.60 31.56 -39.82
C ARG A 186 -28.44 33.05 -40.12
N SER A 187 -27.46 33.73 -39.55
CA SER A 187 -27.18 35.15 -39.83
C SER A 187 -26.46 35.41 -41.16
N ALA A 188 -26.07 34.35 -41.89
CA ALA A 188 -25.42 34.44 -43.20
C ALA A 188 -26.37 34.23 -44.39
N ARG A 189 -27.69 34.24 -44.16
CA ARG A 189 -28.75 34.28 -45.19
C ARG A 189 -29.57 35.54 -45.03
#